data_AF-A0A0H2R9Q8-F1
#
_entry.id   AF-A0A0H2R9Q8-F1
#
_cell.length_a   1.000
_cell.length_b   1.000
_cell.length_c   1.000
_cell.angle_alpha   90.00
_cell.angle_beta   90.00
_cell.angle_gamma   90.00
#
_symmetry.space_group_name_H-M   'P 1'
#
loop_
_entity.id
_entity.type
_entity.pdbx_description
1 polymer ?
#
loop_
_entity_poly.entity_id
_entity_poly.type
_entity_poly.pdbx_seq_one_letter_code
_entity_poly.pdbx_strand_id
1 'polypeptide(L)'
;LRKSSLHGYQIETAHGIEKLITNLFADDTTVLLSEHDSFQDLEKILDDWSMAAKAVFNVKKTEIIPIGTRNFREQIIEHRSAGALILPPHIAIAKEGEAKRILGAWFGNGISNEGVWTPTLDKIDADFERW
;
A
#
# COMPACT_ATOMS: atom_id res chain seq x y z
N LEU A 1 -3.89 16.08 0.71
CA LEU A 1 -4.52 14.74 0.77
C LEU A 1 -6.03 14.77 1.08
N ARG A 2 -6.51 15.07 2.29
CA ARG A 2 -7.96 14.98 2.61
C ARG A 2 -8.88 15.91 1.79
N LYS A 3 -8.39 17.07 1.35
CA LYS A 3 -9.10 18.02 0.47
C LYS A 3 -8.80 17.83 -1.03
N SER A 4 -8.11 16.74 -1.40
CA SER A 4 -7.80 16.47 -2.81
C SER A 4 -9.03 15.94 -3.57
N SER A 5 -8.93 15.97 -4.89
CA SER A 5 -9.89 15.35 -5.81
C SER A 5 -9.82 13.82 -5.84
N LEU A 6 -8.93 13.19 -5.06
CA LEU A 6 -8.82 11.73 -5.01
C LEU A 6 -10.08 11.09 -4.42
N HIS A 7 -10.52 10.01 -5.05
CA HIS A 7 -11.65 9.18 -4.69
C HIS A 7 -11.31 8.23 -3.53
N GLY A 8 -10.09 7.69 -3.53
CA GLY A 8 -9.64 6.75 -2.50
C GLY A 8 -10.51 5.51 -2.40
N TYR A 9 -10.58 4.92 -1.20
CA TYR A 9 -11.37 3.73 -0.93
C TYR A 9 -12.67 4.09 -0.19
N GLN A 10 -13.79 3.56 -0.67
CA GLN A 10 -15.11 3.76 -0.05
C GLN A 10 -15.41 2.61 0.90
N ILE A 11 -15.74 2.94 2.14
CA ILE A 11 -16.08 1.98 3.19
C ILE A 11 -17.49 2.28 3.66
N GLU A 12 -18.33 1.25 3.69
CA GLU A 12 -19.65 1.34 4.33
C GLU A 12 -19.48 1.27 5.84
N THR A 13 -19.94 2.29 6.55
CA THR A 13 -19.99 2.35 8.01
C THR A 13 -21.44 2.45 8.48
N ALA A 14 -21.66 2.31 9.80
CA ALA A 14 -22.98 2.48 10.39
C ALA A 14 -23.59 3.89 10.16
N HIS A 15 -22.77 4.85 9.73
CA HIS A 15 -23.15 6.25 9.49
C HIS A 15 -23.18 6.61 8.00
N GLY A 16 -22.96 5.64 7.09
CA GLY A 16 -22.99 5.84 5.65
C GLY A 16 -21.66 5.48 4.97
N ILE A 17 -21.46 5.95 3.74
CA ILE A 17 -20.23 5.69 2.99
C ILE A 17 -19.17 6.71 3.42
N GLU A 18 -18.08 6.21 4.00
CA GLU A 18 -16.90 7.00 4.33
C GLU A 18 -15.80 6.83 3.30
N LYS A 19 -15.05 7.91 3.05
CA LYS A 19 -13.94 7.95 2.11
C LYS A 19 -12.61 7.88 2.86
N LEU A 20 -11.84 6.81 2.63
CA LEU A 20 -10.50 6.62 3.17
C LEU A 20 -9.46 6.85 2.06
N ILE A 21 -8.68 7.94 2.18
CA ILE A 21 -7.60 8.27 1.23
C ILE A 21 -6.23 7.94 1.81
N THR A 22 -6.02 8.18 3.10
CA THR A 22 -4.70 8.03 3.70
C THR A 22 -4.78 7.61 5.15
N ASN A 23 -3.83 6.79 5.55
CA ASN A 23 -3.54 6.44 6.93
C ASN A 23 -2.09 6.86 7.22
N LEU A 24 -1.89 7.61 8.30
CA LEU A 24 -0.59 8.14 8.72
C LEU A 24 -0.29 7.60 10.10
N PHE A 25 0.81 6.88 10.24
CA PHE A 25 1.27 6.37 11.53
C PHE A 25 2.77 6.55 11.65
N ALA A 26 3.19 7.43 12.57
CA ALA A 26 4.58 7.88 12.68
C ALA A 26 5.14 8.36 11.33
N ASP A 27 6.21 7.74 10.83
CA ASP A 27 6.83 8.00 9.53
C ASP A 27 6.21 7.18 8.38
N ASP A 28 5.43 6.14 8.70
CA ASP A 28 4.77 5.30 7.70
C ASP A 28 3.49 5.97 7.18
N THR A 29 3.39 6.07 5.85
CA THR A 29 2.23 6.64 5.15
C THR A 29 1.65 5.61 4.21
N THR A 30 0.37 5.29 4.39
CA THR A 30 -0.41 4.49 3.44
C THR A 30 -1.38 5.41 2.70
N VAL A 31 -1.46 5.26 1.38
CA VAL A 31 -2.43 5.96 0.53
C VAL A 31 -3.26 4.91 -0.19
N LEU A 32 -4.58 5.10 -0.18
CA LEU A 32 -5.53 4.29 -0.92
C LEU A 32 -5.99 5.07 -2.14
N LEU A 33 -5.91 4.44 -3.30
CA LEU A 33 -6.31 5.00 -4.58
C LEU A 33 -7.39 4.13 -5.21
N SER A 34 -8.34 4.79 -5.87
CA SER A 34 -9.31 4.14 -6.77
C SER A 34 -8.70 3.92 -8.16
N GLU A 35 -9.31 3.05 -8.97
CA GLU A 35 -9.01 2.95 -10.41
C GLU A 35 -9.34 4.24 -11.20
N HIS A 36 -10.14 5.12 -10.61
CA HIS A 36 -10.45 6.45 -11.17
C HIS A 36 -9.47 7.53 -10.72
N ASP A 37 -8.52 7.21 -9.85
CA ASP A 37 -7.50 8.15 -9.38
C ASP A 37 -6.24 8.08 -10.24
N SER A 38 -5.59 9.24 -10.39
CA SER A 38 -4.30 9.37 -11.07
C SER A 38 -3.17 9.27 -10.04
N PHE A 39 -2.18 8.41 -10.32
CA PHE A 39 -0.99 8.33 -9.47
C PHE A 39 -0.17 9.62 -9.56
N GLN A 40 -0.16 10.27 -10.72
CA GLN A 40 0.55 11.53 -10.95
C GLN A 40 -0.05 12.67 -10.11
N ASP A 41 -1.38 12.66 -9.92
CA ASP A 41 -2.03 13.63 -9.02
C ASP A 41 -1.60 13.39 -7.56
N LEU A 42 -1.45 12.13 -7.16
CA LEU A 42 -0.89 11.79 -5.86
C LEU A 42 0.56 12.28 -5.73
N GLU A 43 1.42 11.98 -6.69
CA GLU A 43 2.82 12.42 -6.69
C GLU A 43 2.92 13.94 -6.51
N LYS A 44 2.13 14.70 -7.27
CA LYS A 44 2.09 16.17 -7.14
C LYS A 44 1.68 16.62 -5.74
N ILE A 45 0.66 15.98 -5.14
CA ILE A 45 0.21 16.30 -3.79
C ILE A 45 1.31 15.98 -2.76
N LEU A 46 2.02 14.87 -2.94
CA LEU A 46 3.11 14.46 -2.05
C LEU A 46 4.32 15.39 -2.21
N ASP A 47 4.67 15.80 -3.41
CA ASP A 47 5.76 16.74 -3.70
C ASP A 47 5.52 18.12 -3.07
N ASP A 48 4.30 18.66 -3.22
CA ASP A 48 3.90 19.92 -2.60
C ASP A 48 4.01 19.84 -1.07
N TRP A 49 3.58 18.72 -0.50
CA TRP A 49 3.69 18.49 0.94
C TRP A 49 5.15 18.34 1.38
N SER A 50 5.95 17.58 0.64
CA SER A 50 7.39 17.39 0.87
C SER A 50 8.15 18.71 0.85
N MET A 51 7.84 19.58 -0.10
CA MET A 51 8.41 20.92 -0.19
C MET A 51 8.04 21.80 1.01
N ALA A 52 6.78 21.77 1.44
CA ALA A 52 6.32 22.55 2.59
C ALA A 52 6.85 22.03 3.93
N ALA A 53 6.90 20.71 4.09
CA ALA A 53 7.32 20.03 5.33
C ALA A 53 8.84 19.81 5.41
N LYS A 54 9.59 20.04 4.33
CA LYS A 54 11.01 19.69 4.17
C LYS A 54 11.29 18.21 4.47
N ALA A 55 10.37 17.35 4.07
CA ALA A 55 10.44 15.90 4.24
C ALA A 55 10.49 15.22 2.87
N VAL A 56 11.10 14.04 2.75
CA VAL A 56 11.25 13.32 1.48
C VAL A 56 10.64 11.93 1.63
N PHE A 57 9.70 11.58 0.75
CA PHE A 57 9.16 10.23 0.69
C PHE A 57 10.21 9.27 0.12
N ASN A 58 10.37 8.11 0.77
CA ASN A 58 11.31 7.09 0.33
C ASN A 58 10.67 6.22 -0.77
N VAL A 59 10.76 6.70 -2.01
CA VAL A 59 10.20 6.02 -3.19
C VAL A 59 10.71 4.57 -3.32
N LYS A 60 11.95 4.29 -2.90
CA LYS A 60 12.51 2.93 -2.94
C LYS A 60 11.85 1.97 -1.95
N LYS A 61 11.28 2.49 -0.87
CA LYS A 61 10.51 1.72 0.12
C LYS A 61 9.01 1.68 -0.19
N THR A 62 8.55 2.46 -1.17
CA THR A 62 7.14 2.45 -1.56
C THR A 62 6.80 1.11 -2.21
N GLU A 63 5.71 0.51 -1.76
CA GLU A 63 5.20 -0.78 -2.23
C GLU A 63 3.73 -0.58 -2.61
N ILE A 64 3.30 -1.20 -3.71
CA ILE A 64 1.92 -1.15 -4.18
C ILE A 64 1.26 -2.50 -3.93
N ILE A 65 0.13 -2.50 -3.24
CA ILE A 65 -0.68 -3.70 -3.02
C ILE A 65 -2.02 -3.51 -3.75
N PRO A 66 -2.28 -4.22 -4.86
CA PRO A 66 -3.55 -4.12 -5.55
C PRO A 66 -4.65 -4.78 -4.72
N ILE A 67 -5.78 -4.10 -4.56
CA ILE A 67 -6.96 -4.55 -3.81
C ILE A 67 -8.15 -4.57 -4.77
N GLY A 68 -8.95 -5.63 -4.74
CA GLY A 68 -10.11 -5.78 -5.61
C GLY A 68 -10.28 -7.20 -6.11
N THR A 69 -11.00 -7.37 -7.22
CA THR A 69 -11.19 -8.68 -7.84
C THR A 69 -9.89 -9.26 -8.38
N ARG A 70 -9.78 -10.59 -8.47
CA ARG A 70 -8.58 -11.25 -8.99
C ARG A 70 -8.17 -10.73 -10.37
N ASN A 71 -9.14 -10.59 -11.28
CA ASN A 71 -8.91 -10.08 -12.63
C ASN A 71 -8.33 -8.65 -12.61
N PHE A 72 -8.87 -7.77 -11.75
CA PHE A 72 -8.33 -6.42 -11.58
C PHE A 72 -6.88 -6.43 -11.06
N ARG A 73 -6.57 -7.31 -10.11
CA ARG A 73 -5.21 -7.45 -9.57
C ARG A 73 -4.24 -7.96 -10.64
N GLU A 74 -4.64 -8.97 -11.40
CA GLU A 74 -3.84 -9.52 -12.52
C GLU A 74 -3.57 -8.43 -13.56
N GLN A 75 -4.58 -7.64 -13.94
CA GLN A 75 -4.42 -6.49 -14.83
C GLN A 75 -3.40 -5.47 -14.30
N ILE A 76 -3.48 -5.11 -13.01
CA ILE A 76 -2.51 -4.17 -12.39
C ILE A 76 -1.09 -4.76 -12.35
N ILE A 77 -0.95 -6.05 -12.04
CA ILE A 77 0.36 -6.70 -11.96
C ILE A 77 1.01 -6.78 -13.35
N GLU A 78 0.24 -7.13 -14.38
CA GLU A 78 0.74 -7.34 -15.74
C GLU A 78 0.94 -6.03 -16.50
N HIS A 79 -0.04 -5.13 -16.45
CA HIS A 79 -0.05 -3.91 -17.25
C HIS A 79 0.35 -2.65 -16.49
N ARG A 80 0.42 -2.72 -15.15
CA ARG A 80 0.69 -1.56 -14.28
C ARG A 80 -0.30 -0.41 -14.49
N SER A 81 -1.51 -0.72 -14.96
CA SER A 81 -2.54 0.27 -15.22
C SER A 81 -3.94 -0.33 -15.16
N ALA A 82 -4.88 0.41 -14.59
CA ALA A 82 -6.31 0.12 -14.68
C ALA A 82 -7.11 1.41 -14.68
N GLY A 83 -7.96 1.61 -15.70
CA GLY A 83 -8.73 2.84 -15.85
C GLY A 83 -7.83 4.06 -15.99
N ALA A 84 -7.99 5.03 -15.08
CA ALA A 84 -7.16 6.24 -15.01
C ALA A 84 -5.87 6.05 -14.21
N LEU A 85 -5.77 4.95 -13.44
CA LEU A 85 -4.62 4.66 -12.61
C LEU A 85 -3.49 4.06 -13.45
N ILE A 86 -2.39 4.80 -13.58
CA ILE A 86 -1.15 4.35 -14.25
C ILE A 86 -0.02 4.40 -13.22
N LEU A 87 0.61 3.25 -12.96
CA LEU A 87 1.61 3.11 -11.91
C LEU A 87 3.03 3.25 -12.46
N PRO A 88 3.93 3.99 -11.78
CA PRO A 88 5.29 4.21 -12.24
C PRO A 88 6.09 2.90 -12.27
N PRO A 89 6.97 2.66 -13.26
CA PRO A 89 7.61 1.36 -13.48
C PRO A 89 8.60 0.95 -12.38
N HIS A 90 9.10 1.89 -11.61
CA HIS A 90 10.17 1.67 -10.62
C HIS A 90 9.66 1.27 -9.23
N ILE A 91 8.35 1.34 -8.97
CA ILE A 91 7.75 0.95 -7.68
C ILE A 91 7.38 -0.53 -7.70
N ALA A 92 7.71 -1.26 -6.65
CA ALA A 92 7.36 -2.68 -6.55
C ALA A 92 5.84 -2.86 -6.38
N ILE A 93 5.29 -3.86 -7.05
CA ILE A 93 3.88 -4.29 -6.92
C ILE A 93 3.90 -5.68 -6.29
N ALA A 94 3.18 -5.86 -5.18
CA ALA A 94 3.01 -7.14 -4.54
C ALA A 94 2.22 -8.10 -5.44
N LYS A 95 2.79 -9.28 -5.71
CA LYS A 95 2.14 -10.33 -6.49
C LYS A 95 1.18 -11.16 -5.63
N GLU A 96 0.37 -11.99 -6.28
CA GLU A 96 -0.44 -12.98 -5.57
C GLU A 96 0.48 -13.95 -4.80
N GLY A 97 0.14 -14.23 -3.54
CA GLY A 97 0.94 -15.01 -2.60
C GLY A 97 2.10 -14.24 -1.95
N GLU A 98 2.36 -13.00 -2.36
CA GLU A 98 3.44 -12.17 -1.79
C GLU A 98 2.91 -11.30 -0.65
N ALA A 99 3.52 -11.43 0.53
CA ALA A 99 3.20 -10.63 1.69
C ALA A 99 4.15 -9.42 1.80
N LYS A 100 3.59 -8.23 2.05
CA LYS A 100 4.32 -7.00 2.37
C LYS A 100 4.04 -6.59 3.80
N ARG A 101 5.07 -6.14 4.50
CA ARG A 101 4.95 -5.70 5.89
C ARG A 101 4.59 -4.23 5.95
N ILE A 102 3.46 -3.90 6.56
CA ILE A 102 2.99 -2.53 6.79
C ILE A 102 2.60 -2.42 8.28
N LEU A 103 3.15 -1.45 9.01
CA LEU A 103 2.86 -1.20 10.43
C LEU A 103 2.96 -2.44 11.34
N GLY A 104 3.92 -3.32 11.05
CA GLY A 104 4.14 -4.55 11.82
C GLY A 104 3.23 -5.72 11.44
N ALA A 105 2.19 -5.52 10.65
CA ALA A 105 1.34 -6.58 10.11
C ALA A 105 1.72 -6.92 8.66
N TRP A 106 1.30 -8.09 8.20
CA TRP A 106 1.57 -8.58 6.85
C TRP A 106 0.30 -8.52 6.00
N PHE A 107 0.42 -7.89 4.85
CA PHE A 107 -0.66 -7.66 3.90
C PHE A 107 -0.29 -8.24 2.55
N GLY A 108 -1.23 -8.91 1.90
CA GLY A 108 -1.04 -9.50 0.58
C GLY A 108 -2.27 -10.31 0.17
N ASN A 109 -2.43 -10.53 -1.13
CA ASN A 109 -3.51 -11.36 -1.64
C ASN A 109 -3.06 -12.81 -1.69
N GLY A 110 -3.92 -13.75 -1.28
CA GLY A 110 -3.62 -15.19 -1.36
C GLY A 110 -2.47 -15.66 -0.47
N ILE A 111 -2.12 -14.89 0.57
CA ILE A 111 -1.06 -15.24 1.51
C ILE A 111 -1.49 -16.37 2.44
N SER A 112 -0.57 -17.30 2.73
CA SER A 112 -0.77 -18.28 3.80
C SER A 112 -0.45 -17.63 5.15
N ASN A 113 -1.39 -17.69 6.10
CA ASN A 113 -1.22 -17.14 7.44
C ASN A 113 -0.06 -17.80 8.21
N GLU A 114 0.30 -19.04 7.88
CA GLU A 114 1.36 -19.79 8.56
C GLU A 114 2.77 -19.28 8.19
N GLY A 115 3.00 -18.95 6.92
CA GLY A 115 4.30 -18.49 6.42
C GLY A 115 4.68 -17.08 6.87
N VAL A 116 3.72 -16.32 7.39
CA VAL A 116 3.90 -14.95 7.89
C VAL A 116 4.68 -14.92 9.21
N TRP A 117 4.45 -15.91 10.08
CA TRP A 117 5.05 -15.95 11.43
C TRP A 117 6.36 -16.72 11.48
N THR A 118 6.60 -17.62 10.52
CA THR A 118 7.80 -18.49 10.49
C THR A 118 9.11 -17.72 10.70
N PRO A 119 9.41 -16.62 9.99
CA PRO A 119 10.69 -15.91 10.19
C PRO A 119 10.80 -15.22 11.56
N THR A 120 9.66 -14.91 12.19
CA THR A 120 9.65 -14.34 13.54
C THR A 120 9.91 -15.43 14.56
N LEU A 121 9.29 -16.60 14.39
CA LEU A 121 9.52 -17.77 15.23
C LEU A 121 10.96 -18.26 15.11
N ASP A 122 11.49 -18.37 13.89
CA ASP A 122 12.88 -18.79 13.64
C ASP A 122 13.89 -17.87 14.34
N LYS A 123 13.63 -16.56 14.39
CA LYS A 123 14.48 -15.60 15.12
C LYS A 123 14.40 -15.79 16.63
N ILE A 124 13.19 -16.02 17.16
CA ILE A 124 13.00 -16.29 18.59
C ILE A 124 13.74 -17.57 18.97
N ASP A 125 13.60 -18.62 18.17
CA ASP A 125 14.28 -19.90 18.41
C ASP A 125 15.81 -19.76 18.33
N ALA A 126 16.33 -19.05 17.34
CA ALA A 126 17.77 -18.77 17.23
C ALA A 126 18.31 -17.94 18.41
N ASP A 127 17.52 -16.98 18.91
CA ASP A 127 17.88 -16.21 20.10
C ASP A 127 17.87 -17.09 21.36
N PHE A 128 16.94 -18.05 21.48
CA PHE A 128 16.93 -19.03 22.57
C PHE A 128 18.11 -19.99 22.51
N GLU A 129 18.49 -20.50 21.32
CA GLU A 129 19.65 -21.39 21.16
C GLU A 129 20.99 -20.71 21.47
N ARG A 130 21.04 -19.37 21.36
CA ARG A 130 22.23 -18.57 21.65
C ARG A 130 22.46 -18.34 23.14
N TRP A 131 21.43 -18.50 23.97
CA TRP A 131 21.47 -18.30 25.43
C TRP A 131 21.82 -19.59 26.18
#